data_AF-A0A949X4D9-F1
#
_entry.id   AF-A0A949X4D9-F1
#
_cell.length_a   1.000
_cell.length_b   1.000
_cell.length_c   1.000
_cell.angle_alpha   90.00
_cell.angle_beta   90.00
_cell.angle_gamma   90.00
#
_symmetry.space_group_name_H-M   'P 1'
#
loop_
_entity.id
_entity.type
_entity.pdbx_description
1 polymer ?
#
loop_
_entity_poly.entity_id
_entity_poly.type
_entity_poly.pdbx_seq_one_letter_code
_entity_poly.pdbx_strand_id
1 'polypeptide(L)'
;MLSRKVVGVGIILAAAVLFLALDQSSSPADKSVEAARLNNIGAGYMNQQLFEKALTKFEAAAALDPKLSMAPVNQGIALLNLGRVDVAKSILV
;
A
#
# COMPACT_ATOMS: atom_id res chain seq x y z
N MET A 1 12.46 -12.17 49.54
CA MET A 1 11.75 -13.25 48.82
C MET A 1 10.71 -12.64 47.90
N LEU A 2 11.05 -12.42 46.63
CA LEU A 2 10.10 -11.88 45.65
C LEU A 2 9.07 -12.97 45.30
N SER A 3 7.78 -12.68 45.49
CA SER A 3 6.67 -13.62 45.25
C SER A 3 6.66 -14.08 43.79
N ARG A 4 6.57 -15.39 43.58
CA ARG A 4 6.45 -16.05 42.24
C ARG A 4 5.38 -15.43 41.34
N LYS A 5 4.37 -14.75 41.91
CA LYS A 5 3.32 -14.04 41.17
C LYS A 5 3.82 -12.78 40.47
N VAL A 6 4.78 -12.04 41.05
CA VAL A 6 5.34 -10.81 40.48
C VAL A 6 6.26 -11.12 39.29
N VAL A 7 7.01 -12.22 39.38
CA VAL A 7 7.85 -12.73 38.28
C VAL A 7 6.99 -13.14 37.08
N GLY A 8 5.84 -13.78 37.32
CA GLY A 8 4.91 -14.19 36.26
C GLY A 8 4.29 -13.01 35.48
N VAL A 9 3.85 -11.95 36.18
CA VAL A 9 3.27 -10.75 35.55
C VAL A 9 4.33 -9.96 34.77
N GLY A 10 5.56 -9.87 35.29
CA GLY A 10 6.67 -9.20 34.61
C GLY A 10 7.09 -9.89 33.30
N ILE A 11 7.07 -11.22 33.25
CA ILE A 11 7.39 -11.99 32.04
C ILE A 11 6.30 -11.83 30.97
N ILE A 12 5.02 -11.79 31.36
CA ILE A 12 3.90 -11.60 30.43
C ILE A 12 3.94 -10.19 29.80
N LEU A 13 4.25 -9.16 30.60
CA LEU A 13 4.39 -7.79 30.09
C LEU A 13 5.59 -7.65 29.14
N ALA A 14 6.72 -8.28 29.45
CA ALA A 14 7.89 -8.29 28.56
C ALA A 14 7.62 -9.01 27.23
N ALA A 15 6.87 -10.12 27.25
CA ALA A 15 6.47 -10.83 26.04
C ALA A 15 5.48 -10.03 25.19
N ALA A 16 4.55 -9.29 25.80
CA ALA A 16 3.62 -8.41 25.08
C ALA A 16 4.34 -7.24 24.37
N VAL A 17 5.38 -6.67 25.01
CA VAL A 17 6.22 -5.63 24.39
C VAL A 17 7.11 -6.21 23.28
N LEU A 18 7.59 -7.45 23.43
CA LEU A 18 8.38 -8.13 22.40
C LEU A 18 7.56 -8.50 21.16
N PHE A 19 6.26 -8.80 21.31
CA PHE A 19 5.33 -8.96 20.19
C PHE A 19 4.99 -7.64 19.48
N LEU A 20 5.00 -6.51 20.20
CA LEU A 20 4.83 -5.17 19.64
C LEU A 20 6.09 -4.64 18.92
N ALA A 21 7.24 -5.26 19.17
CA ALA A 21 8.53 -4.88 18.58
C ALA A 21 8.95 -5.75 17.38
N LEU A 22 8.11 -6.70 16.95
CA LEU A 22 8.24 -7.31 15.63
C LEU A 22 7.88 -6.25 14.60
N ASP A 23 8.91 -5.51 14.19
CA ASP A 23 8.88 -4.47 13.19
C ASP A 23 8.01 -4.91 12.00
N GLN A 24 6.79 -4.36 11.90
CA GLN A 24 5.94 -4.52 10.72
C GLN A 24 6.42 -3.64 9.56
N SER A 25 7.69 -3.22 9.55
CA SER A 25 8.31 -2.64 8.36
C SER A 25 8.36 -3.71 7.28
N SER A 26 7.32 -3.77 6.45
CA SER A 26 7.33 -4.57 5.23
C SER A 26 8.57 -4.22 4.43
N SER A 27 9.30 -5.26 3.98
CA SER A 27 10.54 -5.06 3.26
C SER A 27 10.28 -4.27 1.96
N PRO A 28 11.26 -3.56 1.40
CA PRO A 28 11.09 -2.90 0.10
C PRO A 28 10.59 -3.84 -0.99
N ALA A 29 10.97 -5.13 -0.94
CA ALA A 29 10.47 -6.15 -1.86
C ALA A 29 8.96 -6.41 -1.66
N ASP A 30 8.50 -6.50 -0.41
CA ASP A 30 7.08 -6.70 -0.10
C ASP A 30 6.22 -5.51 -0.59
N LYS A 31 6.72 -4.28 -0.42
CA LYS A 31 6.04 -3.07 -0.91
C LYS A 31 5.94 -3.06 -2.43
N SER A 32 7.00 -3.46 -3.13
CA SER A 32 6.99 -3.51 -4.60
C SER A 32 6.02 -4.57 -5.13
N VAL A 33 5.98 -5.75 -4.51
CA VAL A 33 5.01 -6.80 -4.85
C VAL A 33 3.57 -6.34 -4.62
N GLU A 34 3.29 -5.71 -3.48
CA GLU A 34 1.95 -5.21 -3.17
C GLU A 34 1.55 -4.05 -4.10
N ALA A 35 2.48 -3.16 -4.46
CA ALA A 35 2.23 -2.10 -5.43
C ALA A 35 1.86 -2.67 -6.81
N ALA A 36 2.59 -3.69 -7.28
CA ALA A 36 2.28 -4.40 -8.53
C ALA A 36 0.90 -5.07 -8.47
N ARG A 37 0.54 -5.67 -7.33
CA ARG A 37 -0.78 -6.27 -7.11
C ARG A 37 -1.89 -5.22 -7.18
N LEU A 38 -1.73 -4.07 -6.50
CA LEU A 38 -2.68 -2.96 -6.56
C LEU A 38 -2.85 -2.43 -7.98
N ASN A 39 -1.74 -2.28 -8.72
CA ASN A 39 -1.77 -1.89 -10.12
C ASN A 39 -2.57 -2.88 -10.99
N ASN A 40 -2.40 -4.19 -10.78
CA ASN A 40 -3.16 -5.19 -11.52
C ASN A 40 -4.66 -5.17 -11.20
N ILE A 41 -5.03 -4.91 -9.94
CA ILE A 41 -6.44 -4.71 -9.57
C ILE A 41 -7.01 -3.46 -10.24
N GLY A 42 -6.24 -2.38 -10.30
CA GLY A 42 -6.61 -1.17 -11.03
C GLY A 42 -6.90 -1.47 -12.50
N ALA A 43 -6.03 -2.24 -13.17
CA ALA A 43 -6.26 -2.69 -14.54
C ALA A 43 -7.54 -3.55 -14.68
N GLY A 44 -7.82 -4.42 -13.71
CA GLY A 44 -9.09 -5.15 -13.64
C GLY A 44 -10.33 -4.26 -13.53
N TYR A 45 -10.23 -3.13 -12.81
CA TYR A 45 -11.29 -2.13 -12.78
C TYR A 45 -11.39 -1.32 -14.07
N MET A 46 -10.28 -1.02 -14.75
CA MET A 46 -10.29 -0.39 -16.08
C MET A 46 -11.06 -1.23 -17.10
N ASN A 47 -10.86 -2.56 -17.10
CA ASN A 47 -11.58 -3.49 -17.98
C ASN A 47 -13.10 -3.49 -17.73
N GLN A 48 -13.53 -3.13 -16.52
CA GLN A 48 -14.94 -3.00 -16.14
C GLN A 48 -15.46 -1.56 -16.30
N GLN A 49 -14.65 -0.65 -16.86
CA GLN A 49 -14.95 0.78 -16.96
C GLN A 49 -15.24 1.47 -15.61
N LEU A 50 -14.76 0.88 -14.52
CA LEU A 50 -14.89 1.43 -13.16
C LEU A 50 -13.70 2.35 -12.86
N PHE A 51 -13.61 3.46 -13.60
CA PHE A 51 -12.41 4.27 -13.69
C PHE A 51 -12.00 4.94 -12.37
N GLU A 52 -12.95 5.39 -11.54
CA GLU A 52 -12.64 5.94 -10.21
C GLU A 52 -12.00 4.90 -9.29
N LYS A 53 -12.53 3.66 -9.29
CA LYS A 53 -11.95 2.57 -8.50
C LYS A 53 -10.56 2.21 -9.02
N ALA A 54 -10.37 2.22 -10.33
CA ALA A 54 -9.07 1.99 -10.94
C ALA A 54 -8.06 3.06 -10.49
N LEU A 55 -8.44 4.34 -10.59
CA LEU A 55 -7.61 5.47 -10.18
C LEU A 55 -7.15 5.34 -8.72
N THR A 56 -8.07 5.03 -7.80
CA THR A 56 -7.72 4.82 -6.37
C THR A 56 -6.69 3.70 -6.18
N LYS A 57 -6.74 2.63 -6.99
CA LYS A 57 -5.76 1.53 -6.88
C LYS A 57 -4.41 1.91 -7.47
N PHE A 58 -4.39 2.66 -8.56
CA PHE A 58 -3.14 3.17 -9.12
C PHE A 58 -2.47 4.21 -8.21
N GLU A 59 -3.25 5.08 -7.55
CA GLU A 59 -2.77 6.00 -6.51
C GLU A 59 -2.14 5.27 -5.32
N ALA A 60 -2.80 4.23 -4.83
CA ALA A 60 -2.24 3.40 -3.77
C ALA A 60 -0.95 2.68 -4.21
N ALA A 61 -0.89 2.18 -5.45
CA ALA A 61 0.31 1.55 -5.99
C ALA A 61 1.49 2.54 -6.11
N ALA A 62 1.25 3.74 -6.65
CA ALA A 62 2.26 4.79 -6.80
C ALA A 62 2.77 5.29 -5.43
N ALA A 63 1.89 5.40 -4.43
CA ALA A 63 2.28 5.77 -3.07
C ALA A 63 3.13 4.70 -2.38
N LEU A 64 2.84 3.42 -2.65
CA LEU A 64 3.50 2.30 -2.00
C LEU A 64 4.88 1.98 -2.60
N ASP A 65 4.99 2.04 -3.93
CA ASP A 65 6.27 1.93 -4.65
C ASP A 65 6.39 3.04 -5.70
N PRO A 66 7.01 4.18 -5.34
CA PRO A 66 7.26 5.26 -6.28
C PRO A 66 8.16 4.89 -7.46
N LYS A 67 8.84 3.73 -7.43
CA LYS A 67 9.68 3.25 -8.54
C LYS A 67 8.88 2.43 -9.56
N LEU A 68 7.62 2.09 -9.27
CA LEU A 68 6.74 1.38 -10.20
C LEU A 68 6.20 2.35 -11.26
N SER A 69 6.98 2.60 -12.31
CA SER A 69 6.64 3.57 -13.38
C SER A 69 5.30 3.31 -14.07
N MET A 70 4.79 2.07 -14.03
CA MET A 70 3.48 1.73 -14.59
C MET A 70 2.31 2.35 -13.83
N ALA A 71 2.44 2.58 -12.51
CA ALA A 71 1.36 3.13 -11.69
C ALA A 71 0.94 4.54 -12.16
N PRO A 72 1.84 5.54 -12.29
CA PRO A 72 1.45 6.88 -12.76
C PRO A 72 0.94 6.89 -14.22
N VAL A 73 1.48 6.05 -15.09
CA VAL A 73 0.94 5.89 -16.45
C VAL A 73 -0.51 5.43 -16.42
N ASN A 74 -0.81 4.42 -15.60
CA ASN A 74 -2.16 3.91 -15.45
C ASN A 74 -3.10 4.90 -14.74
N GLN A 75 -2.61 5.70 -13.79
CA GLN A 75 -3.35 6.84 -13.22
C GLN A 75 -3.75 7.83 -14.32
N GLY A 76 -2.79 8.23 -15.16
CA GLY A 76 -3.04 9.14 -16.28
C GLY A 76 -4.10 8.60 -17.24
N ILE A 77 -4.02 7.33 -17.61
CA ILE A 77 -5.04 6.68 -18.47
C ILE A 77 -6.42 6.66 -17.79
N ALA A 78 -6.49 6.33 -16.49
CA ALA A 78 -7.75 6.37 -15.74
C ALA A 78 -8.34 7.79 -15.69
N LEU A 79 -7.50 8.81 -15.44
CA LEU A 79 -7.91 10.21 -15.43
C LEU A 79 -8.40 10.69 -16.80
N LEU A 80 -7.78 10.26 -17.88
CA LEU A 80 -8.26 10.55 -19.24
C LEU A 80 -9.64 9.95 -19.51
N ASN A 81 -9.88 8.70 -19.08
CA ASN A 81 -11.20 8.07 -19.19
C ASN A 81 -12.27 8.75 -18.33
N LEU A 82 -11.85 9.39 -17.22
CA LEU A 82 -12.71 10.22 -16.37
C LEU A 82 -12.92 11.65 -16.90
N GLY A 83 -12.31 12.01 -18.04
CA GLY A 83 -12.35 13.37 -18.59
C GLY A 83 -11.53 14.40 -17.80
N ARG A 84 -10.71 13.96 -16.83
CA ARG A 84 -9.87 14.82 -15.97
C ARG A 84 -8.52 15.11 -16.64
N VAL A 85 -8.58 15.68 -17.84
CA VAL A 85 -7.45 15.81 -18.76
C VAL A 85 -6.30 16.65 -18.19
N ASP A 86 -6.61 17.75 -17.50
CA ASP A 86 -5.56 18.64 -16.96
C ASP A 86 -4.75 17.95 -15.85
N VAL A 87 -5.42 17.19 -14.98
CA VAL A 87 -4.75 16.39 -13.95
C VAL A 87 -3.93 15.27 -14.59
N ALA A 88 -4.49 14.57 -15.60
CA ALA A 88 -3.76 13.52 -16.32
C ALA A 88 -2.46 14.05 -16.94
N LYS A 89 -2.51 15.22 -17.60
CA LYS A 89 -1.32 15.87 -18.15
C LYS A 89 -0.29 16.11 -17.06
N SER A 90 -0.65 16.69 -15.93
CA SER A 90 0.31 16.99 -14.85
C SER A 90 1.09 15.77 -14.30
N ILE A 91 0.59 14.55 -14.51
CA ILE A 91 1.21 13.30 -14.05
C ILE A 91 2.01 12.60 -15.18
N LEU A 92 1.69 12.86 -16.45
CA LEU A 92 2.27 12.16 -17.61
C LEU A 92 3.43 12.91 -18.30
N VAL A 93 3.69 14.18 -17.95
CA VAL A 93 4.85 14.96 -18.40
C VAL A 93 5.96 14.97 -17.37
#